data_AF-A0A855U411-F1
#
_entry.id   AF-A0A855U411-F1
#
_cell.length_a   1.000
_cell.length_b   1.000
_cell.length_c   1.000
_cell.angle_alpha   90.00
_cell.angle_beta   90.00
_cell.angle_gamma   90.00
#
_symmetry.space_group_name_H-M   'P 1'
#
loop_
_entity.id
_entity.type
_entity.pdbx_description
1 polymer ?
#
loop_
_entity_poly.entity_id
_entity_poly.type
_entity_poly.pdbx_seq_one_letter_code
_entity_poly.pdbx_strand_id
1 'polypeptide(L)'
;MRKTIERPKEAITKVKTGKLDMKDVFIIFAAWGFGYLTKFFVAPIIEIGYVIAYPISMYLLLSPSNVPAKKNIQVVFQLFLKDKTTYHSILLPKEQEHEI
;
A
#
# COMPACT_ATOMS: atom_id res chain seq x y z
N MET A 1 -32.50 30.65 -12.10
CA MET A 1 -32.18 30.25 -10.70
C MET A 1 -30.99 29.30 -10.73
N ARG A 2 -29.85 29.66 -10.11
CA ARG A 2 -28.63 28.85 -10.10
C ARG A 2 -28.74 27.83 -8.96
N LYS A 3 -28.76 26.53 -9.29
CA LYS A 3 -28.89 25.45 -8.32
C LYS A 3 -27.56 25.29 -7.58
N THR A 4 -27.48 25.75 -6.33
CA THR A 4 -26.34 25.50 -5.45
C THR A 4 -26.37 24.03 -5.04
N ILE A 5 -25.51 23.23 -5.66
CA ILE A 5 -25.31 21.83 -5.30
C ILE A 5 -24.50 21.84 -4.02
N GLU A 6 -25.13 21.49 -2.89
CA GLU A 6 -24.45 21.31 -1.62
C GLU A 6 -23.41 20.18 -1.78
N ARG A 7 -22.12 20.54 -1.72
CA ARG A 7 -21.05 19.53 -1.68
C ARG A 7 -21.21 18.73 -0.39
N PRO A 8 -21.16 17.39 -0.44
CA PRO A 8 -21.24 16.58 0.76
C PRO A 8 -20.08 16.97 1.68
N LYS A 9 -20.42 17.39 2.92
CA LYS A 9 -19.45 17.57 4.00
C LYS A 9 -18.62 16.31 4.08
N GLU A 10 -17.30 16.52 4.03
CA GLU A 10 -16.26 15.50 3.99
C GLU A 10 -16.71 14.21 4.67
N ALA A 11 -16.77 13.12 3.90
CA ALA A 11 -17.01 11.81 4.46
C ALA A 11 -15.83 11.48 5.36
N ILE A 12 -15.90 11.88 6.63
CA ILE A 12 -15.02 11.43 7.72
C ILE A 12 -15.38 9.96 7.96
N THR A 13 -15.05 9.14 6.97
CA THR A 13 -14.95 7.71 7.15
C THR A 13 -13.71 7.54 7.99
N LYS A 14 -13.90 7.27 9.30
CA LYS A 14 -12.85 6.65 10.09
C LYS A 14 -12.49 5.38 9.36
N VAL A 15 -11.44 5.45 8.54
CA VAL A 15 -10.91 4.32 7.79
C VAL A 15 -10.58 3.30 8.85
N LYS A 16 -11.36 2.22 8.93
CA LYS A 16 -11.05 1.09 9.80
C LYS A 16 -9.76 0.50 9.24
N THR A 17 -8.62 1.00 9.74
CA THR A 17 -7.32 0.37 9.56
C THR A 17 -7.48 -1.05 10.12
N GLY A 18 -7.54 -2.04 9.22
CA GLY A 18 -7.75 -3.43 9.60
C GLY A 18 -6.66 -3.88 10.58
N LYS A 19 -6.96 -4.83 11.47
CA LYS A 19 -5.94 -5.43 12.33
C LYS A 19 -5.22 -6.56 11.57
N LEU A 20 -4.03 -6.92 12.03
CA LEU A 20 -3.40 -8.18 11.62
C LEU A 20 -4.33 -9.35 11.96
N ASP A 21 -4.62 -10.18 10.97
CA ASP A 21 -5.46 -11.36 11.13
C ASP A 21 -4.62 -12.53 11.66
N MET A 22 -5.25 -13.55 12.24
CA MET A 22 -4.52 -14.74 12.74
C MET A 22 -3.76 -15.45 11.62
N LYS A 23 -4.31 -15.43 10.40
CA LYS A 23 -3.63 -15.96 9.21
C LYS A 23 -2.30 -15.25 8.93
N ASP A 24 -2.24 -13.94 9.18
CA ASP A 24 -1.02 -13.16 8.98
C ASP A 24 0.06 -13.54 9.99
N VAL A 25 -0.34 -13.83 11.23
CA VAL A 25 0.57 -14.32 12.27
C VAL A 25 1.18 -15.67 11.88
N PHE A 26 0.38 -16.60 11.37
CA PHE A 26 0.90 -17.87 10.84
C PHE A 26 1.90 -17.68 9.71
N ILE A 27 1.66 -16.73 8.80
CA ILE A 27 2.58 -16.41 7.71
C ILE A 27 3.90 -15.86 8.25
N ILE A 28 3.87 -15.01 9.28
CA ILE A 28 5.09 -14.48 9.93
C ILE A 28 5.90 -15.60 10.57
N PHE A 29 5.25 -16.55 11.26
CA PHE A 29 5.93 -17.73 11.81
C PHE A 29 6.52 -18.62 10.71
N ALA A 30 5.78 -18.84 9.62
CA ALA A 30 6.28 -19.58 8.46
C ALA A 30 7.49 -18.89 7.82
N ALA A 31 7.49 -17.55 7.75
CA ALA A 31 8.62 -16.77 7.24
C ALA A 31 9.87 -16.95 8.11
N TRP A 32 9.73 -17.06 9.43
CA TRP A 32 10.86 -17.36 10.29
C TRP A 32 11.46 -18.75 10.01
N GLY A 33 10.61 -19.77 9.87
CA GLY A 33 11.04 -21.11 9.45
C GLY A 33 11.74 -21.10 8.08
N PHE A 34 11.24 -20.31 7.13
CA PHE A 34 11.86 -20.14 5.82
C PHE A 34 13.22 -19.43 5.90
N GLY A 35 13.35 -18.40 6.74
CA GLY A 35 14.62 -17.74 7.01
C GLY A 35 15.65 -18.72 7.57
N TYR A 36 15.24 -19.61 8.50
CA TYR A 36 16.11 -20.65 9.03
C TYR A 36 16.52 -21.68 7.97
N LEU A 37 15.62 -22.08 7.07
CA LEU A 37 15.95 -23.02 5.99
C LEU A 37 16.91 -22.41 4.96
N THR A 38 16.78 -21.12 4.67
CA THR A 38 17.57 -20.42 3.65
C THR A 38 18.86 -19.78 4.19
N LYS A 39 19.15 -19.94 5.48
CA LYS A 39 20.30 -19.32 6.15
C LYS A 39 21.66 -19.71 5.55
N PHE A 40 21.76 -20.90 4.94
CA PHE A 40 23.00 -21.41 4.33
C PHE A 40 23.47 -20.63 3.10
N PHE A 41 22.61 -19.80 2.49
CA PHE A 41 22.98 -18.94 1.36
C PHE A 41 23.74 -17.68 1.77
N VAL A 42 23.91 -17.45 3.07
CA VAL A 42 24.41 -16.20 3.63
C VAL A 42 25.64 -16.46 4.49
N ALA A 43 26.56 -15.49 4.56
CA ALA A 43 27.75 -15.59 5.40
C ALA A 43 27.37 -15.77 6.89
N PRO A 44 28.09 -16.63 7.65
CA PRO A 44 27.77 -16.95 9.04
C PRO A 44 27.64 -15.72 9.96
N ILE A 45 28.42 -14.67 9.68
CA ILE A 45 28.46 -13.46 10.52
C ILE A 45 27.15 -12.65 10.50
N ILE A 46 26.36 -12.76 9.42
CA ILE A 46 25.06 -12.08 9.29
C ILE A 46 23.88 -13.06 9.32
N GLU A 47 24.13 -14.35 9.55
CA GLU A 47 23.12 -15.42 9.56
C GLU A 47 21.95 -15.09 10.48
N ILE A 48 22.25 -14.70 11.72
CA ILE A 48 21.24 -14.39 12.74
C ILE A 48 20.38 -13.19 12.29
N GLY A 49 21.03 -12.14 11.78
CA GLY A 49 20.33 -10.95 11.29
C GLY A 49 19.43 -11.27 10.10
N TYR A 50 19.89 -12.12 9.18
CA TYR A 50 19.12 -12.60 8.04
C TYR A 50 17.88 -13.39 8.47
N VAL A 51 18.02 -14.35 9.40
CA VAL A 51 16.89 -15.14 9.90
C VAL A 51 15.84 -14.27 10.59
N ILE A 52 16.27 -13.25 11.35
CA ILE A 52 15.37 -12.31 12.04
C ILE A 52 14.74 -11.31 11.06
N ALA A 53 15.42 -10.96 9.96
CA ALA A 53 14.88 -10.04 8.96
C ALA A 53 13.62 -10.59 8.26
N TYR A 54 13.47 -11.92 8.15
CA TYR A 54 12.27 -12.55 7.57
C TYR A 54 10.97 -12.22 8.32
N PRO A 55 10.82 -12.54 9.61
CA PRO A 55 9.59 -12.23 10.33
C PRO A 55 9.35 -10.72 10.43
N ILE A 56 10.40 -9.91 10.56
CA ILE A 56 10.27 -8.43 10.60
C ILE A 56 9.74 -7.89 9.27
N SER A 57 10.36 -8.25 8.15
CA SER A 57 9.92 -7.80 6.83
C SER A 57 8.50 -8.26 6.54
N MET A 58 8.15 -9.50 6.90
CA MET A 58 6.81 -10.02 6.68
C MET A 58 5.76 -9.33 7.55
N TYR A 59 6.10 -9.00 8.80
CA TYR A 59 5.26 -8.18 9.66
C TYR A 59 4.98 -6.81 9.02
N LEU A 60 6.00 -6.12 8.51
CA LEU A 60 5.84 -4.81 7.87
C LEU A 60 4.99 -4.89 6.60
N LEU A 61 5.14 -5.94 5.80
CA LEU A 61 4.38 -6.14 4.56
C LEU A 61 2.90 -6.47 4.81
N LEU A 62 2.61 -7.27 5.86
CA LEU A 62 1.24 -7.66 6.21
C LEU A 62 0.53 -6.63 7.08
N SER A 63 1.29 -5.72 7.69
CA SER A 63 0.75 -4.61 8.46
C SER A 63 -0.25 -3.79 7.62
N PRO A 64 -1.35 -3.35 8.25
CA PRO A 64 -2.35 -2.54 7.56
C PRO A 64 -1.73 -1.21 7.08
N SER A 65 -2.11 -0.81 5.87
CA SER A 65 -1.66 0.46 5.30
C SER A 65 -2.62 1.60 5.67
N ASN A 66 -2.18 2.85 5.44
CA ASN A 66 -3.05 4.03 5.53
C ASN A 66 -4.14 4.07 4.43
N VAL A 67 -4.07 3.17 3.44
CA VAL A 67 -5.09 3.07 2.40
C VAL A 67 -6.21 2.15 2.87
N PRO A 68 -7.49 2.57 2.80
CA PRO A 68 -8.62 1.79 3.28
C PRO A 68 -8.63 0.36 2.76
N ALA A 69 -8.80 -0.61 3.68
CA ALA A 69 -8.91 -2.03 3.40
C ALA A 69 -7.72 -2.65 2.62
N LYS A 70 -6.55 -1.99 2.59
CA LYS A 70 -5.35 -2.52 1.93
C LYS A 70 -4.22 -2.77 2.93
N LYS A 71 -3.49 -3.85 2.71
CA LYS A 71 -2.23 -4.16 3.38
C LYS A 71 -1.06 -3.47 2.68
N ASN A 72 0.05 -3.25 3.38
CA ASN A 72 1.24 -2.61 2.80
C ASN A 72 1.72 -3.34 1.54
N ILE A 73 1.70 -4.68 1.54
CA ILE A 73 2.08 -5.46 0.36
C ILE A 73 1.24 -5.11 -0.88
N GLN A 74 -0.07 -4.89 -0.73
CA GLN A 74 -0.94 -4.54 -1.85
C GLN A 74 -0.66 -3.14 -2.39
N VAL A 75 -0.34 -2.20 -1.50
CA VAL A 75 0.02 -0.82 -1.89
C VAL A 75 1.37 -0.81 -2.61
N VAL A 76 2.35 -1.57 -2.10
CA VAL A 76 3.66 -1.73 -2.72
C VAL A 76 3.52 -2.34 -4.12
N PHE A 77 2.76 -3.43 -4.27
CA PHE A 77 2.50 -4.01 -5.59
C PHE A 77 1.78 -3.03 -6.52
N GLN A 78 0.84 -2.23 -6.01
CA GLN A 78 0.20 -1.19 -6.80
C GLN A 78 1.21 -0.13 -7.26
N LEU A 79 2.17 0.28 -6.43
CA LEU A 79 3.21 1.23 -6.81
C LEU A 79 4.13 0.65 -7.91
N PHE A 80 4.49 -0.63 -7.81
CA PHE A 80 5.33 -1.29 -8.81
C PHE A 80 4.62 -1.52 -10.14
N LEU A 81 3.31 -1.85 -10.09
CA LEU A 81 2.49 -2.12 -11.27
C LEU A 81 1.79 -0.86 -11.81
N LYS A 82 1.90 0.28 -11.13
CA LYS A 82 1.27 1.53 -11.57
C LYS A 82 1.97 1.98 -12.85
N ASP A 83 1.20 1.98 -13.92
CA ASP A 83 1.66 2.45 -15.21
C ASP A 83 2.07 3.94 -15.11
N LYS A 84 3.23 4.28 -15.66
CA LYS A 84 3.82 5.64 -15.57
C LYS A 84 3.26 6.57 -16.65
N THR A 85 2.20 6.16 -17.33
CA THR A 85 1.59 6.89 -18.43
C THR A 85 1.26 8.29 -17.96
N THR A 86 1.94 9.26 -18.57
CA THR A 86 1.76 10.68 -18.27
C THR A 86 0.30 11.00 -18.52
N TYR A 87 -0.43 11.38 -17.47
CA TYR A 87 -1.80 11.86 -17.62
C TYR A 87 -1.77 13.00 -18.64
N HIS A 88 -2.38 12.78 -19.80
CA HIS A 88 -2.59 13.85 -20.75
C HIS A 88 -3.51 14.86 -20.06
N SER A 89 -2.99 16.05 -19.77
CA SER A 89 -3.82 17.12 -19.23
C SER A 89 -4.93 17.35 -20.23
N ILE A 90 -6.18 17.15 -19.80
CA ILE A 90 -7.35 17.53 -20.58
C ILE A 90 -7.25 19.05 -20.71
N LEU A 91 -6.75 19.53 -21.84
CA LEU A 91 -6.79 20.95 -22.16
C LEU A 91 -8.27 21.30 -22.27
N LEU A 92 -8.82 21.95 -21.24
CA LEU A 92 -10.16 22.53 -21.29
C LEU A 92 -10.19 23.42 -22.55
N PRO A 93 -11.18 23.24 -23.45
CA PRO A 93 -11.35 24.14 -24.58
C PRO A 93 -11.44 25.55 -24.00
N LYS A 94 -10.56 26.46 -24.45
CA LYS A 94 -10.71 27.89 -24.16
C LYS A 94 -12.14 28.25 -24.55
N GLU A 95 -12.96 28.64 -23.57
CA GLU A 95 -14.19 29.38 -23.84
C GLU A 95 -13.76 30.55 -24.73
N GLN A 96 -14.10 30.47 -26.01
CA GLN A 96 -14.03 31.63 -26.88
C GLN A 96 -15.01 32.62 -26.27
N GLU A 97 -14.45 33.60 -25.56
CA GLU A 97 -15.15 34.77 -25.10
C GLU A 97 -15.95 35.30 -26.29
N HIS A 98 -17.28 35.23 -26.15
CA HIS A 98 -18.19 35.94 -27.02
C HIS A 98 -17.86 37.43 -26.89
N GLU A 99 -17.04 37.93 -27.81
CA GLU A 99 -16.90 39.37 -28.04
C GLU A 99 -18.24 39.89 -28.58
N ILE A 100 -18.77 40.86 -27.84
CA ILE A 100 -19.99 41.63 -28.10
C ILE A 100 -19.68 42.74 -29.11
#